data_AF-A0A1Q7GY01-F1
#
_entry.id   AF-A0A1Q7GY01-F1
#
_cell.length_a   1.000
_cell.length_b   1.000
_cell.length_c   1.000
_cell.angle_alpha   90.00
_cell.angle_beta   90.00
_cell.angle_gamma   90.00
#
_symmetry.space_group_name_H-M   'P 1'
#
loop_
_entity.id
_entity.type
_entity.pdbx_description
1 polymer ?
#
loop_
_entity_poly.entity_id
_entity_poly.type
_entity_poly.pdbx_seq_one_letter_code
_entity_poly.pdbx_strand_id
1 'polypeptide(L)'
;MGCAGKTAAPHIWELKQAGARLESSRAGITTSEKDQLAKQPLGQNTYQLIGVADFVDAQTSASIGDRAKILTPSRVNATGMLVSGHKVAVKGLLIDASPPRINLTSVVDLGSCPSHD
;
A
#
# COMPACT_ATOMS: atom_id res chain seq x y z
N MET A 1 -0.82 -6.00 -7.38
CA MET A 1 -1.63 -6.23 -6.16
C MET A 1 -0.94 -7.28 -5.30
N GLY A 2 -1.23 -7.35 -4.00
CA GLY A 2 -0.65 -8.30 -3.05
C GLY A 2 -1.17 -8.06 -1.63
N CYS A 3 -0.61 -8.76 -0.64
CA CYS A 3 -0.99 -8.63 0.77
C CYS A 3 -0.19 -7.54 1.48
N ALA A 4 -0.89 -6.55 2.02
CA ALA A 4 -0.29 -5.48 2.80
C ALA A 4 0.10 -5.96 4.19
N GLY A 5 1.31 -5.61 4.62
CA GLY A 5 1.82 -5.91 5.96
C GLY A 5 2.60 -4.74 6.55
N LYS A 6 2.42 -4.50 7.85
CA LYS A 6 3.25 -3.55 8.60
C LYS A 6 4.67 -4.09 8.75
N THR A 7 5.64 -3.18 8.79
CA THR A 7 7.01 -3.47 9.24
C THR A 7 7.27 -2.82 10.58
N ALA A 8 8.47 -3.01 11.15
CA ALA A 8 8.89 -2.30 12.36
C ALA A 8 9.00 -0.78 12.16
N ALA A 9 9.21 -0.31 10.92
CA ALA A 9 9.24 1.11 10.57
C ALA A 9 7.86 1.56 10.08
N PRO A 10 7.18 2.53 10.74
CA PRO A 10 5.79 2.88 10.40
C PRO A 10 5.63 3.50 9.01
N HIS A 11 6.70 4.07 8.46
CA HIS A 11 6.75 4.68 7.13
C HIS A 11 7.09 3.67 6.00
N ILE A 12 7.36 2.40 6.35
CA ILE A 12 7.65 1.32 5.41
C ILE A 12 6.66 0.19 5.63
N TRP A 13 5.95 -0.18 4.58
CA TRP A 13 5.07 -1.34 4.56
C TRP A 13 5.59 -2.37 3.58
N GLU A 14 5.07 -3.59 3.63
CA GLU A 14 5.37 -4.65 2.67
C GLU A 14 4.13 -4.99 1.86
N LEU A 15 4.35 -5.23 0.57
CA LEU A 15 3.39 -5.89 -0.32
C LEU A 15 3.91 -7.30 -0.60
N LYS A 16 3.46 -8.26 0.21
CA LYS A 16 3.82 -9.68 0.10
C LYS A 16 2.95 -10.38 -0.93
N GLN A 17 3.44 -11.51 -1.45
CA GLN A 17 2.68 -12.35 -2.40
C GLN A 17 2.14 -11.53 -3.58
N ALA A 18 2.94 -10.56 -4.01
CA ALA A 18 2.56 -9.63 -5.04
C ALA A 18 2.65 -10.30 -6.42
N GLY A 19 1.70 -10.00 -7.29
CA GLY A 19 1.78 -10.32 -8.72
C GLY A 19 2.98 -9.64 -9.38
N ALA A 20 3.26 -10.02 -10.63
CA ALA A 20 4.29 -9.34 -11.42
C ALA A 20 3.94 -7.84 -11.59
N ARG A 21 4.97 -6.99 -11.60
CA ARG A 21 4.80 -5.56 -11.89
C ARG A 21 4.41 -5.36 -13.35
N LEU A 22 3.51 -4.41 -13.59
CA LEU A 22 3.09 -3.98 -14.92
C LEU A 22 3.17 -2.47 -15.00
N GLU A 23 3.75 -1.96 -16.08
CA GLU A 23 3.77 -0.52 -16.37
C GLU A 23 2.33 0.00 -16.56
N SER A 24 2.07 1.21 -16.08
CA SER A 24 0.76 1.86 -16.21
C SER A 24 0.92 3.31 -16.63
N SER A 25 0.20 3.71 -17.67
CA SER A 25 0.17 5.10 -18.15
C SER A 25 -0.68 6.05 -17.28
N ARG A 26 -1.33 5.54 -16.22
CA ARG A 26 -2.19 6.31 -15.32
C ARG A 26 -1.75 6.14 -13.87
N ALA A 27 -1.78 7.24 -13.11
CA ALA A 27 -1.40 7.22 -11.69
C ALA A 27 -2.45 6.55 -10.79
N GLY A 28 -3.74 6.72 -11.09
CA GLY A 28 -4.85 6.18 -10.30
C GLY A 28 -5.28 4.76 -10.70
N ILE A 29 -6.04 4.12 -9.82
CA ILE A 29 -6.71 2.84 -10.07
C ILE A 29 -8.20 3.10 -10.27
N THR A 30 -8.71 2.75 -11.45
CA THR A 30 -10.15 2.87 -11.76
C THR A 30 -10.96 1.74 -11.13
N THR A 31 -12.28 1.92 -11.03
CA THR A 31 -13.19 0.88 -10.52
C THR A 31 -13.08 -0.41 -11.33
N SER A 32 -13.00 -0.33 -12.65
CA SER A 32 -12.85 -1.53 -13.49
C SER A 32 -11.52 -2.25 -13.27
N GLU A 33 -10.41 -1.52 -13.09
CA GLU A 33 -9.12 -2.11 -12.71
C GLU A 33 -9.21 -2.77 -11.33
N LYS A 34 -9.88 -2.13 -10.36
CA LYS A 34 -10.10 -2.70 -9.02
C LYS A 34 -10.83 -4.05 -9.12
N ASP A 35 -11.94 -4.10 -9.85
CA ASP A 35 -12.76 -5.31 -9.99
C ASP A 35 -11.99 -6.46 -10.68
N GLN A 36 -11.13 -6.13 -11.63
CA GLN A 36 -10.25 -7.10 -12.29
C GLN A 36 -9.16 -7.61 -11.35
N LEU A 37 -8.47 -6.70 -10.65
CA LEU A 37 -7.35 -7.02 -9.74
C LEU A 37 -7.82 -7.81 -8.51
N ALA A 38 -9.05 -7.58 -8.04
CA ALA A 38 -9.65 -8.36 -6.96
C ALA A 38 -9.68 -9.85 -7.28
N LYS A 39 -9.97 -10.21 -8.53
CA LYS A 39 -10.11 -11.60 -9.02
C LYS A 39 -8.78 -12.29 -9.35
N GLN A 40 -7.69 -11.53 -9.48
CA GLN A 40 -6.40 -12.12 -9.82
C GLN A 40 -5.84 -12.95 -8.64
N PRO A 41 -5.18 -14.10 -8.91
CA PRO A 41 -4.50 -14.87 -7.88
C PRO A 41 -3.28 -14.11 -7.33
N LEU A 42 -2.93 -14.35 -6.07
CA LEU A 42 -1.70 -13.82 -5.47
C LEU A 42 -0.46 -14.33 -6.21
N GLY A 43 0.63 -13.57 -6.13
CA GLY A 43 1.92 -13.93 -6.71
C GLY A 43 2.94 -14.34 -5.65
N GLN A 44 4.22 -14.24 -6.01
CA GLN A 44 5.35 -14.68 -5.18
C GLN A 44 6.33 -13.53 -4.86
N ASN A 45 6.10 -12.33 -5.38
CA ASN A 45 7.02 -11.21 -5.20
C ASN A 45 6.77 -10.50 -3.86
N THR A 46 7.79 -9.79 -3.40
CA THR A 46 7.69 -8.87 -2.25
C THR A 46 8.25 -7.51 -2.64
N TYR A 47 7.52 -6.46 -2.30
CA TYR A 47 7.94 -5.06 -2.48
C TYR A 47 7.84 -4.31 -1.16
N GLN A 48 8.76 -3.38 -0.93
CA GLN A 48 8.59 -2.36 0.10
C GLN A 48 7.71 -1.23 -0.43
N LEU A 49 6.74 -0.80 0.35
CA LEU A 49 5.87 0.33 0.07
C LEU A 49 6.32 1.51 0.92
N ILE A 50 6.55 2.65 0.27
CA ILE A 50 6.90 3.93 0.90
C ILE A 50 5.94 5.02 0.43
N GLY A 51 5.99 6.20 1.06
CA GLY A 51 4.98 7.24 0.80
C GLY A 51 3.59 6.86 1.33
N VAL A 52 3.54 6.05 2.38
CA VAL A 52 2.32 5.41 2.89
C VAL A 52 1.42 6.34 3.71
N ALA A 53 1.89 7.53 4.08
CA ALA A 53 1.26 8.35 5.12
C ALA A 53 -0.19 8.75 4.79
N ASP A 54 -0.52 8.93 3.52
CA ASP A 54 -1.87 9.32 3.10
C ASP A 54 -2.81 8.12 2.88
N PHE A 55 -2.30 6.89 3.01
CA PHE A 55 -3.04 5.65 2.77
C PHE A 55 -3.27 4.80 4.02
N VAL A 56 -2.53 5.04 5.10
CA VAL A 56 -2.72 4.36 6.40
C VAL A 56 -3.83 5.03 7.24
N ASP A 57 -4.12 4.49 8.42
CA ASP A 57 -5.00 5.16 9.37
C ASP A 57 -4.41 6.50 9.89
N ALA A 58 -5.27 7.38 10.41
CA ALA A 58 -4.88 8.72 10.83
C ALA A 58 -3.82 8.72 11.96
N GLN A 59 -3.89 7.75 12.88
CA GLN A 59 -2.96 7.61 13.99
C GLN A 59 -1.56 7.24 13.49
N THR A 60 -1.47 6.25 12.59
CA THR A 60 -0.23 5.82 11.95
C THR A 60 0.32 6.93 11.05
N SER A 61 -0.53 7.62 10.31
CA SER A 61 -0.11 8.74 9.47
C SER A 61 0.51 9.89 10.27
N ALA A 62 -0.07 10.22 11.43
CA ALA A 62 0.46 11.26 12.31
C ALA A 62 1.84 10.87 12.86
N SER A 63 2.14 9.60 13.10
CA SER A 63 3.43 9.16 13.65
C SER A 63 4.58 9.10 12.63
N ILE A 64 4.29 9.31 11.34
CA ILE A 64 5.30 9.26 10.28
C ILE A 64 6.08 10.59 10.19
N GLY A 65 7.39 10.51 10.43
CA GLY A 65 8.28 11.65 10.35
C GLY A 65 7.90 12.75 11.35
N ASP A 66 7.90 14.00 10.88
CA ASP A 66 7.56 15.16 11.71
C ASP A 66 6.06 15.50 11.70
N ARG A 67 5.20 14.67 11.08
CA ARG A 67 3.76 14.96 10.94
C ARG A 67 3.08 15.19 12.29
N ALA A 68 3.45 14.45 13.33
CA ALA A 68 2.90 14.63 14.68
C ALA A 68 3.17 16.02 15.28
N LYS A 69 4.22 16.72 14.81
CA LYS A 69 4.57 18.07 15.28
C LYS A 69 3.66 19.15 14.70
N ILE A 70 2.95 18.85 13.60
CA ILE A 70 2.18 19.82 12.81
C ILE A 70 0.71 19.41 12.61
N LEU A 71 0.38 18.13 12.74
CA LEU A 71 -0.96 17.58 12.51
C LEU A 71 -1.40 16.74 13.71
N THR A 72 -2.58 17.08 14.27
CA THR A 72 -3.32 16.15 15.14
C THR A 72 -3.97 15.06 14.27
N PRO A 73 -4.23 13.85 14.79
CA PRO A 73 -4.88 12.78 14.01
C PRO A 73 -6.18 13.23 13.33
N SER A 74 -6.98 14.06 14.00
CA SER A 74 -8.22 14.64 13.46
C SER A 74 -8.03 15.60 12.27
N ARG A 75 -6.81 16.05 12.01
CA ARG A 75 -6.45 16.96 10.91
C ARG A 75 -5.70 16.28 9.78
N VAL A 76 -5.36 15.00 9.94
CA VAL A 76 -4.71 14.22 8.89
C VAL A 76 -5.74 13.84 7.83
N ASN A 77 -5.41 14.10 6.57
CA ASN A 77 -6.14 13.55 5.43
C ASN A 77 -5.52 12.20 5.02
N ALA A 78 -5.98 11.10 5.62
CA ALA A 78 -5.52 9.76 5.29
C ALA A 78 -6.70 8.84 4.98
N THR A 79 -6.58 8.03 3.93
CA THR A 79 -7.70 7.23 3.42
C THR A 79 -7.96 5.95 4.21
N GLY A 80 -6.96 5.45 4.96
CA GLY A 80 -7.06 4.18 5.68
C GLY A 80 -7.13 2.94 4.79
N MET A 81 -6.86 3.04 3.47
CA MET A 81 -6.96 1.91 2.53
C MET A 81 -5.81 0.90 2.65
N LEU A 82 -4.69 1.26 3.26
CA LEU A 82 -3.56 0.37 3.50
C LEU A 82 -3.71 -0.28 4.89
N VAL A 83 -4.35 -1.44 4.93
CA VAL A 83 -4.64 -2.18 6.17
C VAL A 83 -3.83 -3.48 6.19
N SER A 84 -3.22 -3.80 7.34
CA SER A 84 -2.43 -5.02 7.49
C SER A 84 -3.32 -6.25 7.33
N GLY A 85 -2.87 -7.26 6.58
CA GLY A 85 -3.65 -8.46 6.29
C GLY A 85 -4.70 -8.28 5.20
N HIS A 86 -4.79 -7.10 4.56
CA HIS A 86 -5.66 -6.90 3.41
C HIS A 86 -4.90 -7.11 2.10
N LYS A 87 -5.61 -7.63 1.10
CA LYS A 87 -5.19 -7.61 -0.29
C LYS A 87 -5.41 -6.21 -0.83
N VAL A 88 -4.36 -5.60 -1.36
CA VAL A 88 -4.42 -4.25 -1.93
C VAL A 88 -3.90 -4.23 -3.36
N ALA A 89 -4.49 -3.38 -4.18
CA ALA A 89 -3.86 -2.96 -5.43
C ALA A 89 -3.19 -1.61 -5.20
N VAL A 90 -1.96 -1.49 -5.71
CA VAL A 90 -1.15 -0.27 -5.59
C VAL A 90 -0.66 0.15 -6.96
N LYS A 91 -0.53 1.46 -7.13
CA LYS A 91 0.28 2.09 -8.17
C LYS A 91 1.26 3.05 -7.53
N GLY A 92 2.38 3.25 -8.20
CA GLY A 92 3.45 4.08 -7.69
C GLY A 92 4.65 4.08 -8.61
N LEU A 93 5.67 4.82 -8.20
CA LEU A 93 6.97 4.83 -8.87
C LEU A 93 7.81 3.67 -8.34
N LEU A 94 8.25 2.79 -9.23
CA LEU A 94 9.21 1.75 -8.88
C LEU A 94 10.58 2.40 -8.66
N ILE A 95 11.20 2.07 -7.54
CA ILE A 95 12.57 2.45 -7.21
C ILE A 95 13.38 1.17 -7.22
N ASP A 96 14.38 1.13 -8.10
CA ASP A 96 15.31 0.02 -8.19
C ASP A 96 16.25 0.05 -6.97
N ALA A 97 15.95 -0.81 -6.01
CA ALA A 97 16.62 -0.93 -4.73
C ALA A 97 16.60 -2.41 -4.30
N SER A 98 17.38 -2.75 -3.27
CA SER A 98 17.36 -4.08 -2.66
C SER A 98 16.97 -3.98 -1.19
N PRO A 99 15.75 -4.39 -0.79
CA PRO A 99 14.65 -4.92 -1.63
C PRO A 99 13.99 -3.83 -2.51
N PRO A 100 13.28 -4.21 -3.59
CA PRO A 100 12.65 -3.25 -4.50
C PRO A 100 11.55 -2.47 -3.79
N ARG A 101 11.44 -1.17 -4.12
CA ARG A 101 10.51 -0.24 -3.46
C ARG A 101 9.50 0.34 -4.43
N ILE A 102 8.29 0.61 -3.95
CA ILE A 102 7.24 1.33 -4.66
C ILE A 102 6.87 2.55 -3.83
N ASN A 103 7.13 3.75 -4.36
CA ASN A 103 6.60 4.98 -3.78
C ASN A 103 5.15 5.16 -4.21
N LEU A 104 4.23 5.07 -3.26
CA LEU A 104 2.81 4.98 -3.54
C LEU A 104 2.22 6.28 -4.09
N THR A 105 1.40 6.15 -5.12
CA THR A 105 0.56 7.23 -5.66
C THR A 105 -0.93 6.90 -5.60
N SER A 106 -1.27 5.61 -5.54
CA SER A 106 -2.65 5.14 -5.38
C SER A 106 -2.66 3.81 -4.66
N VAL A 107 -3.60 3.64 -3.73
CA VAL A 107 -3.91 2.37 -3.05
C VAL A 107 -5.41 2.16 -3.14
N VAL A 108 -5.84 0.93 -3.41
CA VAL A 108 -7.23 0.52 -3.21
C VAL A 108 -7.27 -0.80 -2.46
N ASP A 109 -8.16 -0.88 -1.47
CA ASP A 109 -8.44 -2.12 -0.75
C ASP A 109 -9.27 -3.08 -1.62
N LEU A 110 -8.86 -4.35 -1.65
CA LEU A 110 -9.50 -5.45 -2.38
C LEU A 110 -10.11 -6.49 -1.42
N GLY A 111 -10.06 -6.26 -0.10
CA GLY A 111 -10.59 -7.16 0.93
C GLY A 111 -9.50 -7.93 1.66
N SER A 112 -9.89 -8.91 2.48
CA SER A 112 -8.94 -9.69 3.28
C SER A 112 -7.99 -10.51 2.42
N CYS A 113 -6.72 -10.59 2.81
CA CYS A 113 -5.84 -11.62 2.29
C CYS A 113 -6.22 -12.98 2.90
N PRO A 114 -6.02 -14.08 2.15
CA PRO A 114 -6.14 -15.42 2.71
C PRO A 114 -5.20 -15.54 3.92
N SER A 115 -5.73 -16.03 5.04
CA SER A 115 -4.89 -16.50 6.14
C SER A 115 -4.12 -17.73 5.63
N HIS A 116 -2.80 -17.69 5.76
CA HIS A 116 -2.00 -18.92 5.72
C HIS A 116 -2.01 -19.43 7.15
N ASP A 117 -2.90 -20.37 7.44
CA ASP A 117 -2.78 -21.23 8.62
C ASP A 117 -1.58 -22.18 8.43
#